data_AF-A0A0E0BGD2-F1
#
_entry.id   AF-A0A0E0BGD2-F1
#
_cell.length_a   1.000
_cell.length_b   1.000
_cell.length_c   1.000
_cell.angle_alpha   90.00
_cell.angle_beta   90.00
_cell.angle_gamma   90.00
#
_symmetry.space_group_name_H-M   'P 1'
#
loop_
_entity.id
_entity.type
_entity.pdbx_description
1 polymer ?
#
loop_
_entity_poly.entity_id
_entity_poly.type
_entity_poly.pdbx_seq_one_letter_code
_entity_poly.pdbx_strand_id
1 'polypeptide(L)'
;MATGGNSLPSPSCADDKKRRVCYYYDPGIAHIKFSDDHVMVPARVAMAHSLVGVYGMLGDMRRLRTRPATEAEIRRFHSPEYVDLLCDLTPESYANDAALRQKAEDHHGIGGEDDCPAFDRLWKYCRGYAGGSLAAARALVDGASDIAINWSGGMHHASACKATGFCYVNDIVLAINELLGTFSRVIYVDIDAHHGDGVQNAFLDSNRVMTLSFHRYGKITPHKDFFPGSGAINEIGDGAGKHYSVNVPLDAGVRDDVYHTLFEPIVGKAMEVFQPEAIVLQCGADSLSGDRLGGMELSVRGHAECVSFLRGFNLPLLLLGGGGYTINHVASTWCYETAVAVGKEGELPDDIEIPSHGYELMYKNQGNKLHYQTSTATAARKRSSSTEVTKGKVLEHLSQVERAPSVQFQERRGGDNAAGVELYYERPPSLEDDEPAQRLHRLCFPAVAKRIRLNA
;
A
#
# COMPACT_ATOMS: atom_id res chain seq x y z
N MET A 1 22.78 24.77 21.76
CA MET A 1 22.98 23.63 20.83
C MET A 1 21.63 23.35 20.19
N ALA A 2 21.62 23.10 18.89
CA ALA A 2 20.55 23.45 17.96
C ALA A 2 19.15 22.91 18.30
N THR A 3 18.17 23.82 18.32
CA THR A 3 16.74 23.55 18.37
C THR A 3 16.27 23.07 17.00
N GLY A 4 16.10 21.76 16.82
CA GLY A 4 15.47 21.17 15.64
C GLY A 4 13.97 21.42 15.66
N GLY A 5 13.54 22.55 15.08
CA GLY A 5 12.16 22.73 14.67
C GLY A 5 11.86 21.87 13.44
N ASN A 6 10.61 21.43 13.29
CA ASN A 6 10.07 20.78 12.09
C ASN A 6 10.08 21.76 10.90
N SER A 7 11.27 22.05 10.38
CA SER A 7 11.44 22.70 9.09
C SER A 7 11.07 21.70 8.00
N LEU A 8 10.42 22.18 6.94
CA LEU A 8 10.19 21.40 5.72
C LEU A 8 11.50 20.71 5.30
N PRO A 9 11.48 19.43 4.89
CA PRO A 9 12.67 18.75 4.41
C PRO A 9 13.28 19.56 3.25
N SER A 10 14.51 20.04 3.43
CA SER A 10 15.27 20.63 2.33
C SER A 10 15.66 19.49 1.38
N PRO A 11 15.55 19.66 0.04
CA PRO A 11 16.10 18.72 -0.94
C PRO A 11 17.61 18.44 -0.75
N SER A 12 18.29 19.27 0.06
CA SER A 12 19.71 19.17 0.38
C SER A 12 20.02 18.51 1.74
N CYS A 13 19.02 18.14 2.55
CA CYS A 13 19.26 17.42 3.81
C CYS A 13 19.13 15.92 3.55
N ALA A 14 20.22 15.32 3.08
CA ALA A 14 20.39 13.88 3.16
C ALA A 14 20.19 13.43 4.61
N ASP A 15 19.50 12.30 4.81
CA ASP A 15 19.41 11.66 6.12
C ASP A 15 20.82 11.59 6.74
N ASP A 16 21.06 12.26 7.87
CA ASP A 16 22.35 12.22 8.57
C ASP A 16 22.71 10.80 9.06
N LYS A 17 21.78 9.83 8.97
CA LYS A 17 21.96 8.42 9.36
C LYS A 17 21.28 7.46 8.39
N LYS A 18 21.97 6.37 8.02
CA LYS A 18 21.37 5.23 7.30
C LYS A 18 20.19 4.68 8.12
N ARG A 19 18.99 4.68 7.55
CA ARG A 19 17.76 4.19 8.16
C ARG A 19 17.79 2.65 8.26
N ARG A 20 17.37 2.08 9.39
CA ARG A 20 17.21 0.63 9.54
C ARG A 20 15.89 0.21 8.90
N VAL A 21 15.97 -0.61 7.85
CA VAL A 21 14.79 -1.07 7.10
C VAL A 21 14.54 -2.54 7.41
N CYS A 22 13.28 -2.89 7.67
CA CYS A 22 12.82 -4.29 7.67
C CYS A 22 11.78 -4.52 6.57
N TYR A 23 11.80 -5.73 6.01
CA TYR A 23 11.02 -6.08 4.83
C TYR A 23 10.35 -7.44 5.03
N TYR A 24 9.02 -7.45 4.97
CA TYR A 24 8.20 -8.62 5.18
C TYR A 24 7.75 -9.23 3.86
N TYR A 25 8.02 -10.52 3.70
CA TYR A 25 7.62 -11.28 2.51
C TYR A 25 7.32 -12.74 2.85
N ASP A 26 6.20 -13.24 2.33
CA ASP A 26 5.84 -14.66 2.37
C ASP A 26 5.77 -15.19 0.92
N PRO A 27 6.59 -16.19 0.54
CA PRO A 27 6.59 -16.77 -0.81
C PRO A 27 5.24 -17.36 -1.23
N GLY A 28 4.40 -17.75 -0.28
CA GLY A 28 3.07 -18.31 -0.52
C GLY A 28 2.13 -17.36 -1.27
N ILE A 29 2.41 -16.05 -1.29
CA ILE A 29 1.61 -15.08 -2.05
C ILE A 29 1.61 -15.34 -3.56
N ALA A 30 2.67 -15.95 -4.09
CA ALA A 30 2.76 -16.35 -5.50
C ALA A 30 1.75 -17.45 -5.89
N HIS A 31 1.14 -18.11 -4.91
CA HIS A 31 0.15 -19.17 -5.14
C HIS A 31 -1.30 -18.71 -4.94
N ILE A 32 -1.51 -17.44 -4.60
CA ILE A 32 -2.86 -16.90 -4.43
C ILE A 32 -3.40 -16.47 -5.80
N LYS A 33 -4.63 -16.91 -6.08
CA LYS A 33 -5.32 -16.61 -7.32
C LYS A 33 -6.80 -16.37 -7.03
N PHE A 34 -7.27 -15.15 -7.34
CA PHE A 34 -8.68 -14.76 -7.15
C PHE A 34 -9.58 -15.50 -8.14
N SER A 35 -9.25 -15.45 -9.43
CA SER A 35 -9.81 -16.31 -10.48
C SER A 35 -8.89 -16.27 -11.72
N ASP A 36 -9.25 -16.94 -12.81
CA ASP A 36 -8.50 -16.90 -14.07
C ASP A 36 -8.48 -15.49 -14.70
N ASP A 37 -9.58 -14.76 -14.59
CA ASP A 37 -9.80 -13.48 -15.29
C ASP A 37 -9.78 -12.26 -14.35
N HIS A 38 -9.54 -12.48 -13.05
CA HIS A 38 -9.55 -11.41 -12.06
C HIS A 38 -8.34 -10.47 -12.21
N VAL A 39 -8.58 -9.16 -12.09
CA VAL A 39 -7.57 -8.11 -12.26
C VAL A 39 -6.57 -8.02 -11.09
N MET A 40 -7.01 -8.33 -9.87
CA MET A 40 -6.10 -8.51 -8.72
C MET A 40 -5.28 -9.80 -8.89
N VAL A 41 -3.98 -9.64 -9.07
CA VAL A 41 -3.01 -10.75 -9.23
C VAL A 41 -1.94 -10.62 -8.13
N PRO A 42 -2.09 -11.31 -6.98
CA PRO A 42 -1.17 -11.19 -5.84
C PRO A 42 0.28 -11.56 -6.16
N ALA A 43 0.52 -12.39 -7.18
CA ALA A 43 1.86 -12.74 -7.62
C ALA A 43 2.73 -11.53 -8.05
N ARG A 44 2.14 -10.34 -8.28
CA ARG A 44 2.89 -9.08 -8.46
C ARG A 44 3.82 -8.75 -7.30
N VAL A 45 3.49 -9.18 -6.07
CA VAL A 45 4.36 -9.05 -4.89
C VAL A 45 5.63 -9.91 -5.03
N ALA A 46 5.49 -11.13 -5.56
CA ALA A 46 6.63 -12.02 -5.80
C ALA A 46 7.53 -11.49 -6.94
N MET A 47 6.94 -10.84 -7.95
CA MET A 47 7.70 -10.14 -8.99
C MET A 47 8.50 -8.96 -8.41
N ALA A 48 7.88 -8.13 -7.56
CA ALA A 48 8.57 -7.04 -6.86
C ALA A 48 9.71 -7.58 -5.98
N HIS A 49 9.46 -8.63 -5.19
CA HIS A 49 10.49 -9.28 -4.38
C HIS A 49 11.69 -9.75 -5.21
N SER A 50 11.42 -10.35 -6.37
CA SER A 50 12.45 -10.82 -7.28
C SER A 50 13.30 -9.68 -7.84
N LEU A 51 12.69 -8.55 -8.23
CA LEU A 51 13.41 -7.35 -8.67
C LEU A 51 14.29 -6.78 -7.55
N VAL A 52 13.73 -6.66 -6.35
CA VAL A 52 14.47 -6.21 -5.15
C VAL A 52 15.69 -7.09 -4.89
N GLY A 53 15.56 -8.40 -5.13
CA GLY A 53 16.66 -9.37 -5.06
C GLY A 53 17.76 -9.15 -6.09
N VAL A 54 17.41 -9.04 -7.37
CA VAL A 54 18.42 -8.93 -8.44
C VAL A 54 19.10 -7.56 -8.49
N TYR A 55 18.48 -6.52 -7.93
CA TYR A 55 19.14 -5.23 -7.68
C TYR A 55 19.93 -5.19 -6.36
N GLY A 56 20.06 -6.32 -5.66
CA GLY A 56 20.96 -6.46 -4.49
C GLY A 56 20.46 -5.79 -3.20
N MET A 57 19.25 -5.24 -3.18
CA MET A 57 18.72 -4.49 -2.03
C MET A 57 18.32 -5.38 -0.85
N LEU A 58 18.09 -6.68 -1.07
CA LEU A 58 17.82 -7.65 -0.01
C LEU A 58 18.90 -7.69 1.08
N GLY A 59 20.14 -7.32 0.75
CA GLY A 59 21.26 -7.25 1.70
C GLY A 59 21.29 -5.97 2.56
N ASP A 60 20.53 -4.94 2.19
CA ASP A 60 20.49 -3.65 2.89
C ASP A 60 19.40 -3.56 3.96
N MET A 61 18.62 -4.62 4.14
CA MET A 61 17.47 -4.65 5.03
C MET A 61 17.33 -5.98 5.77
N ARG A 62 16.66 -5.93 6.93
CA ARG A 62 16.31 -7.13 7.67
C ARG A 62 15.11 -7.80 7.00
N ARG A 63 15.36 -8.93 6.33
CA ARG A 63 14.31 -9.74 5.70
C ARG A 63 13.59 -10.57 6.76
N LEU A 64 12.26 -10.47 6.80
CA LEU A 64 11.43 -11.07 7.83
C LEU A 64 10.23 -11.80 7.22
N ARG A 65 9.88 -12.91 7.85
CA ARG A 65 8.71 -13.73 7.57
C ARG A 65 8.09 -13.94 8.91
N THR A 66 6.85 -13.53 9.02
CA THR A 66 6.10 -13.53 10.27
C THR A 66 5.03 -14.60 10.21
N ARG A 67 4.55 -15.03 11.39
CA ARG A 67 3.34 -15.83 11.46
C ARG A 67 2.17 -15.07 10.80
N PRO A 68 1.20 -15.79 10.21
CA PRO A 68 -0.07 -15.19 9.83
C PRO A 68 -0.75 -14.55 11.06
N ALA A 69 -1.52 -13.49 10.83
CA ALA A 69 -2.34 -12.86 11.87
C ALA A 69 -3.29 -13.91 12.48
N THR A 70 -3.52 -13.83 13.78
CA THR A 70 -4.53 -14.64 14.46
C THR A 70 -5.92 -14.06 14.24
N GLU A 71 -6.95 -14.89 14.39
CA GLU A 71 -8.33 -14.40 14.40
C GLU A 71 -8.55 -13.33 15.47
N ALA A 72 -7.97 -13.50 16.66
CA ALA A 72 -8.08 -12.53 17.75
C ALA A 72 -7.49 -11.17 17.37
N GLU A 73 -6.39 -11.14 16.61
CA GLU A 73 -5.81 -9.89 16.09
C GLU A 73 -6.72 -9.25 15.03
N ILE A 74 -7.26 -10.04 14.09
CA ILE A 74 -8.16 -9.53 13.04
C ILE A 74 -9.49 -9.01 13.63
N ARG A 75 -10.01 -9.68 14.66
CA ARG A 75 -11.23 -9.30 15.40
C ARG A 75 -11.06 -8.01 16.24
N ARG A 76 -9.86 -7.43 16.33
CA ARG A 76 -9.67 -6.10 16.95
C ARG A 76 -10.33 -4.97 16.15
N PHE A 77 -10.61 -5.21 14.87
CA PHE A 77 -11.36 -4.29 14.02
C PHE A 77 -12.57 -4.96 13.36
N HIS A 78 -12.39 -6.17 12.83
CA HIS A 78 -13.46 -6.84 12.12
C HIS A 78 -14.45 -7.52 13.08
N SER A 79 -15.73 -7.51 12.72
CA SER A 79 -16.76 -8.17 13.52
C SER A 79 -16.49 -9.68 13.62
N PRO A 80 -16.77 -10.32 14.77
CA PRO A 80 -16.59 -11.77 14.92
C PRO A 80 -17.33 -12.57 13.84
N GLU A 81 -18.56 -12.17 13.53
CA GLU A 81 -19.39 -12.82 12.52
C GLU A 81 -18.75 -12.83 11.12
N TYR A 82 -18.14 -11.70 10.73
CA TYR A 82 -17.47 -11.58 9.45
C TYR A 82 -16.18 -12.41 9.40
N VAL A 83 -15.42 -12.44 10.50
CA VAL A 83 -14.20 -13.27 10.60
C VAL A 83 -14.55 -14.75 10.54
N ASP A 84 -15.59 -15.19 11.26
CA ASP A 84 -16.07 -16.58 11.22
C ASP A 84 -16.47 -16.97 9.79
N LEU A 85 -17.20 -16.09 9.08
CA LEU A 85 -17.52 -16.32 7.66
C LEU A 85 -16.25 -16.50 6.81
N LEU A 86 -15.26 -15.60 6.93
CA LEU A 86 -14.02 -15.69 6.15
C LEU A 86 -13.24 -16.97 6.43
N CYS A 87 -13.28 -17.48 7.67
CA CYS A 87 -12.65 -18.75 8.06
C CYS A 87 -13.27 -19.94 7.31
N ASP A 88 -14.60 -19.95 7.19
CA ASP A 88 -15.37 -21.06 6.62
C ASP A 88 -15.52 -20.96 5.09
N LEU A 89 -15.20 -19.80 4.51
CA LEU A 89 -15.39 -19.53 3.10
C LEU A 89 -14.31 -20.19 2.23
N THR A 90 -14.74 -21.13 1.41
CA THR A 90 -13.97 -21.81 0.38
C THR A 90 -14.82 -21.86 -0.90
N PRO A 91 -14.22 -22.13 -2.09
CA PRO A 91 -15.01 -22.34 -3.29
C PRO A 91 -16.05 -23.46 -3.15
N GLU A 92 -15.71 -24.52 -2.42
CA GLU A 92 -16.61 -25.65 -2.17
C GLU A 92 -17.77 -25.27 -1.23
N SER A 93 -17.48 -24.65 -0.09
CA SER A 93 -18.53 -24.21 0.84
C SER A 93 -19.42 -23.14 0.23
N TYR A 94 -18.88 -22.20 -0.55
CA TYR A 94 -19.66 -21.21 -1.28
C TYR A 94 -20.58 -21.84 -2.35
N ALA A 95 -20.13 -22.90 -3.02
CA ALA A 95 -20.96 -23.60 -4.01
C ALA A 95 -22.07 -24.45 -3.36
N ASN A 96 -21.76 -25.14 -2.26
CA ASN A 96 -22.59 -26.21 -1.70
C ASN A 96 -23.45 -25.79 -0.51
N ASP A 97 -23.10 -24.71 0.21
CA ASP A 97 -23.86 -24.20 1.35
C ASP A 97 -24.62 -22.92 0.96
N ALA A 98 -25.92 -23.06 0.73
CA ALA A 98 -26.78 -21.95 0.32
C ALA A 98 -26.92 -20.86 1.40
N ALA A 99 -26.89 -21.23 2.69
CA ALA A 99 -27.04 -20.27 3.77
C ALA A 99 -25.75 -19.45 3.95
N LEU A 100 -24.59 -20.11 3.88
CA LEU A 100 -23.29 -19.45 3.89
C LEU A 100 -23.12 -18.54 2.67
N ARG A 101 -23.48 -19.01 1.46
CA ARG A 101 -23.45 -18.19 0.25
C ARG A 101 -24.35 -16.96 0.38
N GLN A 102 -25.59 -17.14 0.80
CA GLN A 102 -26.52 -16.03 0.97
C GLN A 102 -25.98 -15.00 1.96
N LYS A 103 -25.44 -15.45 3.10
CA LYS A 103 -24.82 -14.57 4.08
C LYS A 103 -23.61 -13.81 3.49
N ALA A 104 -22.77 -14.48 2.71
CA ALA A 104 -21.61 -13.86 2.08
C ALA A 104 -22.00 -12.73 1.11
N GLU A 105 -23.01 -12.98 0.27
CA GLU A 105 -23.50 -12.02 -0.73
C GLU A 105 -24.31 -10.89 -0.08
N ASP A 106 -25.36 -11.22 0.67
CA ASP A 106 -26.35 -10.24 1.16
C ASP A 106 -25.78 -9.29 2.22
N HIS A 107 -24.78 -9.73 2.99
CA HIS A 107 -24.32 -9.00 4.18
C HIS A 107 -22.84 -8.63 4.17
N HIS A 108 -22.01 -9.38 3.44
CA HIS A 108 -20.56 -9.28 3.57
C HIS A 108 -19.83 -8.95 2.27
N GLY A 109 -20.54 -8.80 1.15
CA GLY A 109 -20.00 -8.33 -0.12
C GLY A 109 -19.06 -9.32 -0.80
N ILE A 110 -19.30 -10.63 -0.65
CA ILE A 110 -18.44 -11.68 -1.19
C ILE A 110 -19.24 -12.62 -2.10
N GLY A 111 -18.83 -12.72 -3.36
CA GLY A 111 -19.46 -13.54 -4.38
C GLY A 111 -20.55 -12.82 -5.17
N GLY A 112 -21.36 -13.58 -5.92
CA GLY A 112 -22.45 -13.04 -6.72
C GLY A 112 -21.96 -12.08 -7.81
N GLU A 113 -22.54 -10.88 -7.83
CA GLU A 113 -22.17 -9.78 -8.74
C GLU A 113 -21.10 -8.84 -8.13
N ASP A 114 -20.68 -9.07 -6.88
CA ASP A 114 -19.68 -8.25 -6.19
C ASP A 114 -18.27 -8.50 -6.73
N ASP A 115 -17.37 -7.56 -6.44
CA ASP A 115 -15.98 -7.56 -6.90
C ASP A 115 -15.05 -8.45 -6.08
N CYS A 116 -15.51 -9.01 -4.96
CA CYS A 116 -14.73 -9.86 -4.07
C CYS A 116 -15.16 -11.33 -4.19
N PRO A 117 -14.46 -12.19 -4.96
CA PRO A 117 -14.84 -13.60 -5.11
C PRO A 117 -14.43 -14.48 -3.93
N ALA A 118 -15.17 -15.57 -3.69
CA ALA A 118 -14.66 -16.69 -2.88
C ALA A 118 -13.62 -17.49 -3.69
N PHE A 119 -12.39 -17.65 -3.16
CA PHE A 119 -11.32 -18.36 -3.85
C PHE A 119 -10.49 -19.27 -2.93
N ASP A 120 -9.74 -20.21 -3.50
CA ASP A 120 -8.90 -21.15 -2.74
C ASP A 120 -7.88 -20.38 -1.88
N ARG A 121 -7.80 -20.73 -0.59
CA ARG A 121 -6.89 -20.10 0.39
C ARG A 121 -7.19 -18.62 0.69
N LEU A 122 -8.41 -18.13 0.44
CA LEU A 122 -8.82 -16.77 0.82
C LEU A 122 -8.42 -16.43 2.26
N TRP A 123 -8.79 -17.26 3.23
CA TRP A 123 -8.46 -16.98 4.63
C TRP A 123 -6.96 -16.95 4.91
N LYS A 124 -6.20 -17.87 4.30
CA LYS A 124 -4.73 -17.89 4.42
C LYS A 124 -4.11 -16.63 3.83
N TYR A 125 -4.64 -16.13 2.71
CA TYR A 125 -4.20 -14.88 2.09
C TYR A 125 -4.45 -13.70 3.03
N CYS A 126 -5.67 -13.55 3.55
CA CYS A 126 -6.04 -12.49 4.51
C CYS A 126 -5.12 -12.46 5.74
N ARG A 127 -4.91 -13.62 6.37
CA ARG A 127 -4.05 -13.72 7.53
C ARG A 127 -2.58 -13.43 7.20
N GLY A 128 -2.12 -13.80 6.01
CA GLY A 128 -0.75 -13.60 5.56
C GLY A 128 -0.38 -12.13 5.49
N TYR A 129 -1.11 -11.34 4.70
CA TYR A 129 -0.80 -9.91 4.55
C TYR A 129 -1.06 -9.12 5.84
N ALA A 130 -2.13 -9.45 6.58
CA ALA A 130 -2.44 -8.79 7.85
C ALA A 130 -1.36 -9.07 8.91
N GLY A 131 -0.82 -10.30 8.93
CA GLY A 131 0.30 -10.66 9.80
C GLY A 131 1.57 -9.86 9.49
N GLY A 132 1.85 -9.65 8.20
CA GLY A 132 2.94 -8.79 7.72
C GLY A 132 2.83 -7.36 8.24
N SER A 133 1.67 -6.73 8.07
CA SER A 133 1.45 -5.33 8.48
C SER A 133 1.47 -5.16 10.00
N LEU A 134 0.91 -6.10 10.76
CA LEU A 134 1.01 -6.10 12.22
C LEU A 134 2.45 -6.26 12.71
N ALA A 135 3.22 -7.17 12.14
CA ALA A 135 4.62 -7.36 12.51
C ALA A 135 5.48 -6.13 12.13
N ALA A 136 5.20 -5.52 10.99
CA ALA A 136 5.83 -4.27 10.56
C ALA A 136 5.53 -3.12 11.54
N ALA A 137 4.27 -2.95 11.95
CA ALA A 137 3.88 -1.97 12.96
C ALA A 137 4.59 -2.22 14.31
N ARG A 138 4.65 -3.47 14.77
CA ARG A 138 5.37 -3.84 16.01
C ARG A 138 6.86 -3.50 15.94
N ALA A 139 7.51 -3.79 14.81
CA ALA A 139 8.92 -3.45 14.64
C ALA A 139 9.20 -1.93 14.73
N LEU A 140 8.24 -1.09 14.32
CA LEU A 140 8.31 0.37 14.48
C LEU A 140 8.03 0.80 15.93
N VAL A 141 7.02 0.20 16.58
CA VAL A 141 6.69 0.43 18.00
C VAL A 141 7.88 0.11 18.90
N ASP A 142 8.52 -1.03 18.69
CA ASP A 142 9.67 -1.50 19.48
C ASP A 142 10.95 -0.71 19.18
N GLY A 143 10.94 0.15 18.15
CA GLY A 143 12.14 0.85 17.67
C GLY A 143 13.19 -0.08 17.06
N ALA A 144 12.81 -1.31 16.69
CA ALA A 144 13.67 -2.29 16.04
C ALA A 144 13.99 -1.91 14.59
N SER A 145 13.18 -1.06 13.98
CA SER A 145 13.40 -0.51 12.63
C SER A 145 12.88 0.92 12.53
N ASP A 146 13.45 1.68 11.61
CA ASP A 146 13.04 3.06 11.33
C ASP A 146 12.07 3.12 10.15
N ILE A 147 12.13 2.12 9.25
CA ILE A 147 11.21 1.89 8.13
C ILE A 147 10.85 0.40 8.11
N ALA A 148 9.56 0.09 7.90
CA ALA A 148 9.08 -1.27 7.75
C ALA A 148 8.25 -1.40 6.46
N ILE A 149 8.46 -2.47 5.70
CA ILE A 149 7.85 -2.65 4.37
C ILE A 149 7.04 -3.94 4.35
N ASN A 150 5.78 -3.86 3.91
CA ASN A 150 4.95 -5.00 3.57
C ASN A 150 4.14 -4.75 2.28
N TRP A 151 4.72 -5.08 1.13
CA TRP A 151 4.06 -4.93 -0.17
C TRP A 151 2.83 -5.85 -0.37
N SER A 152 2.64 -6.86 0.48
CA SER A 152 1.46 -7.73 0.41
C SER A 152 0.20 -7.09 1.00
N GLY A 153 0.36 -6.10 1.88
CA GLY A 153 -0.73 -5.40 2.56
C GLY A 153 -1.22 -4.17 1.80
N GLY A 154 -1.90 -3.27 2.51
CA GLY A 154 -2.45 -2.04 1.94
C GLY A 154 -3.89 -2.20 1.44
N MET A 155 -4.66 -3.14 1.99
CA MET A 155 -6.02 -3.45 1.54
C MET A 155 -7.03 -2.46 2.15
N HIS A 156 -7.04 -1.23 1.62
CA HIS A 156 -7.67 -0.06 2.24
C HIS A 156 -9.20 0.00 2.19
N HIS A 157 -9.85 -0.76 1.30
CA HIS A 157 -11.30 -0.70 1.10
C HIS A 157 -12.10 -1.55 2.09
N ALA A 158 -11.46 -2.56 2.71
CA ALA A 158 -12.14 -3.47 3.62
C ALA A 158 -12.75 -2.71 4.81
N SER A 159 -14.02 -2.97 5.10
CA SER A 159 -14.73 -2.41 6.24
C SER A 159 -14.80 -3.41 7.40
N ALA A 160 -15.30 -2.99 8.56
CA ALA A 160 -15.37 -3.84 9.75
C ALA A 160 -16.18 -5.15 9.53
N CYS A 161 -17.15 -5.13 8.63
CA CYS A 161 -18.03 -6.27 8.39
C CYS A 161 -18.27 -6.61 6.91
N LYS A 162 -17.59 -5.97 5.96
CA LYS A 162 -17.85 -6.19 4.54
C LYS A 162 -16.58 -6.07 3.70
N ALA A 163 -16.40 -7.01 2.78
CA ALA A 163 -15.42 -6.95 1.71
C ALA A 163 -15.90 -6.01 0.60
N THR A 164 -14.97 -5.25 0.02
CA THR A 164 -15.25 -4.39 -1.14
C THR A 164 -13.93 -3.98 -1.79
N GLY A 165 -13.92 -3.70 -3.10
CA GLY A 165 -12.73 -3.23 -3.80
C GLY A 165 -11.57 -4.23 -3.71
N PHE A 166 -11.87 -5.53 -3.82
CA PHE A 166 -10.91 -6.63 -3.68
C PHE A 166 -10.32 -6.83 -2.27
N CYS A 167 -10.75 -6.04 -1.29
CA CYS A 167 -10.21 -6.03 0.06
C CYS A 167 -11.15 -6.77 1.03
N TYR A 168 -10.59 -7.70 1.82
CA TYR A 168 -11.35 -8.52 2.79
C TYR A 168 -11.01 -8.16 4.24
N VAL A 169 -9.72 -8.06 4.58
CA VAL A 169 -9.25 -7.63 5.90
C VAL A 169 -8.50 -6.32 5.74
N ASN A 170 -8.82 -5.34 6.57
CA ASN A 170 -8.15 -4.04 6.55
C ASN A 170 -6.90 -4.10 7.44
N ASP A 171 -5.80 -4.57 6.85
CA ASP A 171 -4.52 -4.70 7.55
C ASP A 171 -3.94 -3.34 7.98
N ILE A 172 -4.32 -2.27 7.29
CA ILE A 172 -3.91 -0.90 7.58
C ILE A 172 -4.51 -0.45 8.92
N VAL A 173 -5.82 -0.63 9.11
CA VAL A 173 -6.50 -0.29 10.37
C VAL A 173 -5.91 -1.10 11.53
N LEU A 174 -5.64 -2.39 11.32
CA LEU A 174 -4.98 -3.23 12.32
C LEU A 174 -3.58 -2.72 12.68
N ALA A 175 -2.78 -2.33 11.68
CA ALA A 175 -1.44 -1.76 11.88
C ALA A 175 -1.48 -0.40 12.59
N ILE A 176 -2.40 0.50 12.22
CA ILE A 176 -2.58 1.80 12.88
C ILE A 176 -3.00 1.61 14.34
N ASN A 177 -3.92 0.68 14.63
CA ASN A 177 -4.31 0.38 16.01
C ASN A 177 -3.13 -0.13 16.86
N GLU A 178 -2.23 -0.93 16.29
CA GLU A 178 -1.00 -1.35 16.96
C GLU A 178 -0.04 -0.17 17.20
N LEU A 179 0.14 0.72 16.21
CA LEU A 179 0.93 1.95 16.34
C LEU A 179 0.37 2.88 17.42
N LEU A 180 -0.95 3.04 17.51
CA LEU A 180 -1.63 3.87 18.51
C LEU A 180 -1.46 3.35 19.95
N GLY A 181 -0.96 2.13 20.15
CA GLY A 181 -0.54 1.65 21.46
C GLY A 181 0.66 2.40 22.04
N THR A 182 1.48 3.04 21.18
CA THR A 182 2.70 3.78 21.56
C THR A 182 2.70 5.22 21.08
N PHE A 183 2.22 5.46 19.87
CA PHE A 183 2.19 6.79 19.26
C PHE A 183 0.86 7.49 19.52
N SER A 184 0.91 8.74 19.95
CA SER A 184 -0.28 9.54 20.24
C SER A 184 -1.02 9.93 18.97
N ARG A 185 -0.26 10.21 17.89
CA ARG A 185 -0.76 10.66 16.59
C ARG A 185 -0.09 9.88 15.46
N VAL A 186 -0.90 9.26 14.61
CA VAL A 186 -0.45 8.51 13.42
C VAL A 186 -1.06 9.17 12.19
N ILE A 187 -0.23 9.52 11.20
CA ILE A 187 -0.75 9.98 9.90
C ILE A 187 -0.79 8.80 8.94
N TYR A 188 -1.92 8.63 8.28
CA TYR A 188 -2.11 7.70 7.16
C TYR A 188 -2.15 8.51 5.88
N VAL A 189 -1.22 8.25 4.96
CA VAL A 189 -1.17 8.86 3.63
C VAL A 189 -1.44 7.77 2.59
N ASP A 190 -2.35 8.05 1.67
CA ASP A 190 -2.83 7.11 0.65
C ASP A 190 -2.62 7.71 -0.74
N ILE A 191 -1.82 7.02 -1.57
CA ILE A 191 -1.51 7.41 -2.95
C ILE A 191 -2.06 6.41 -3.99
N ASP A 192 -2.94 5.50 -3.56
CA ASP A 192 -3.77 4.70 -4.47
C ASP A 192 -4.64 5.59 -5.35
N ALA A 193 -4.98 5.13 -6.55
CA ALA A 193 -5.91 5.86 -7.40
C ALA A 193 -7.31 5.97 -6.79
N HIS A 194 -7.69 5.02 -5.93
CA HIS A 194 -8.98 4.95 -5.26
C HIS A 194 -8.93 5.60 -3.88
N HIS A 195 -10.05 6.19 -3.45
CA HIS A 195 -10.15 6.76 -2.11
C HIS A 195 -10.03 5.66 -1.05
N GLY A 196 -9.16 5.85 -0.06
CA GLY A 196 -8.95 4.96 1.09
C GLY A 196 -10.09 4.99 2.11
N ASP A 197 -11.31 4.72 1.64
CA ASP A 197 -12.57 4.85 2.36
C ASP A 197 -12.67 3.95 3.60
N GLY A 198 -12.21 2.70 3.52
CA GLY A 198 -12.24 1.77 4.66
C GLY A 198 -11.41 2.28 5.83
N VAL A 199 -10.23 2.87 5.56
CA VAL A 199 -9.37 3.46 6.60
C VAL A 199 -9.94 4.78 7.10
N GLN A 200 -10.43 5.65 6.21
CA GLN A 200 -11.10 6.89 6.60
C GLN A 200 -12.28 6.61 7.54
N ASN A 201 -13.16 5.69 7.16
CA ASN A 201 -14.36 5.35 7.94
C ASN A 201 -14.01 4.73 9.30
N ALA A 202 -12.93 3.95 9.39
CA ALA A 202 -12.48 3.35 10.64
C ALA A 202 -11.99 4.38 11.68
N PHE A 203 -11.58 5.57 11.23
CA PHE A 203 -11.05 6.64 12.09
C PHE A 203 -11.79 7.97 11.94
N LEU A 204 -13.01 7.94 11.41
CA LEU A 204 -13.79 9.13 11.03
C LEU A 204 -14.00 10.11 12.18
N ASP A 205 -14.12 9.59 13.40
CA ASP A 205 -14.37 10.35 14.63
C ASP A 205 -13.13 10.56 15.52
N SER A 206 -11.93 10.19 15.03
CA SER A 206 -10.69 10.23 15.79
C SER A 206 -9.80 11.42 15.41
N ASN A 207 -9.32 12.16 16.41
CA ASN A 207 -8.25 13.15 16.23
C ASN A 207 -6.84 12.58 16.46
N ARG A 208 -6.72 11.29 16.75
CA ARG A 208 -5.43 10.59 16.91
C ARG A 208 -4.90 10.04 15.60
N VAL A 209 -5.74 9.94 14.57
CA VAL A 209 -5.35 9.49 13.24
C VAL A 209 -5.79 10.54 12.24
N MET A 210 -4.86 11.01 11.42
CA MET A 210 -5.20 11.82 10.25
C MET A 210 -5.14 10.95 9.01
N THR A 211 -6.24 10.84 8.27
CA THR A 211 -6.29 10.13 7.00
C THR A 211 -6.19 11.13 5.86
N LEU A 212 -5.18 11.00 5.00
CA LEU A 212 -4.90 11.92 3.91
C LEU A 212 -4.81 11.14 2.60
N SER A 213 -5.83 11.27 1.74
CA SER A 213 -5.94 10.49 0.50
C SER A 213 -5.92 11.38 -0.74
N PHE A 214 -5.07 11.01 -1.70
CA PHE A 214 -5.01 11.59 -3.04
C PHE A 214 -5.56 10.59 -4.04
N HIS A 215 -6.74 10.83 -4.58
CA HIS A 215 -7.43 9.83 -5.39
C HIS A 215 -8.18 10.47 -6.55
N ARG A 216 -8.43 9.69 -7.59
CA ARG A 216 -9.32 10.10 -8.67
C ARG A 216 -10.75 10.19 -8.13
N TYR A 217 -11.44 11.28 -8.48
CA TYR A 217 -12.81 11.50 -8.02
C TYR A 217 -13.72 12.00 -9.14
N GLY A 218 -15.00 11.59 -9.10
CA GLY A 218 -16.03 12.00 -10.05
C GLY A 218 -16.41 10.93 -11.09
N LYS A 219 -17.09 11.36 -12.15
CA LYS A 219 -17.70 10.46 -13.14
C LYS A 219 -16.66 9.82 -14.06
N ILE A 220 -16.71 8.49 -14.25
CA ILE A 220 -16.03 7.78 -15.35
C ILE A 220 -16.87 7.89 -16.63
N THR A 221 -18.18 7.71 -16.49
CA THR A 221 -19.17 7.86 -17.57
C THR A 221 -20.36 8.67 -17.05
N PRO A 222 -21.28 9.15 -17.91
CA PRO A 222 -22.47 9.88 -17.44
C PRO A 222 -23.29 9.14 -16.36
N HIS A 223 -23.20 7.81 -16.29
CA HIS A 223 -23.98 6.97 -15.38
C HIS A 223 -23.12 6.21 -14.34
N LYS A 224 -21.79 6.42 -14.31
CA LYS A 224 -20.90 5.68 -13.42
C LYS A 224 -19.86 6.59 -12.79
N ASP A 225 -19.81 6.61 -11.46
CA ASP A 225 -18.75 7.26 -10.68
C ASP A 225 -17.50 6.38 -10.61
N PHE A 226 -16.35 7.00 -10.40
CA PHE A 226 -15.12 6.31 -10.08
C PHE A 226 -15.25 5.69 -8.68
N PHE A 227 -14.89 4.42 -8.56
CA PHE A 227 -14.99 3.69 -7.31
C PHE A 227 -14.03 4.31 -6.26
N PRO A 228 -14.38 4.38 -4.97
CA PRO A 228 -15.63 3.94 -4.33
C PRO A 228 -16.78 4.96 -4.39
N GLY A 229 -16.56 6.14 -4.97
CA GLY A 229 -17.55 7.21 -5.07
C GLY A 229 -17.64 8.12 -3.83
N SER A 230 -16.85 7.85 -2.80
CA SER A 230 -16.59 8.71 -1.63
C SER A 230 -15.27 9.48 -1.78
N GLY A 231 -14.88 10.26 -0.77
CA GLY A 231 -13.65 11.06 -0.81
C GLY A 231 -13.87 12.46 -1.37
N ALA A 232 -15.10 12.99 -1.32
CA ALA A 232 -15.34 14.37 -1.69
C ALA A 232 -14.51 15.31 -0.80
N ILE A 233 -14.08 16.45 -1.34
CA ILE A 233 -13.26 17.44 -0.61
C ILE A 233 -13.88 17.92 0.72
N ASN A 234 -15.20 17.84 0.85
CA ASN A 234 -15.95 18.25 2.04
C ASN A 234 -16.23 17.10 3.03
N GLU A 235 -15.83 15.87 2.71
CA GLU A 235 -15.81 14.76 3.67
C GLU A 235 -14.58 14.97 4.56
N ILE A 236 -14.79 15.61 5.71
CA ILE A 236 -13.70 16.10 6.57
C ILE A 236 -13.64 15.41 7.93
N GLY A 237 -14.28 14.26 8.09
CA GLY A 237 -14.43 13.59 9.39
C GLY A 237 -15.60 14.13 10.20
N ASP A 238 -15.86 13.51 11.36
CA ASP A 238 -16.98 13.82 12.24
C ASP A 238 -16.52 13.95 13.69
N GLY A 239 -17.33 14.60 14.54
CA GLY A 239 -17.05 14.73 15.97
C GLY A 239 -15.65 15.26 16.26
N ALA A 240 -14.85 14.51 17.03
CA ALA A 240 -13.46 14.86 17.34
C ALA A 240 -12.53 14.72 16.13
N GLY A 241 -12.85 13.84 15.17
CA GLY A 241 -12.10 13.64 13.92
C GLY A 241 -12.38 14.68 12.83
N LYS A 242 -13.22 15.68 13.10
CA LYS A 242 -13.47 16.76 12.14
C LYS A 242 -12.18 17.53 11.82
N HIS A 243 -11.91 17.70 10.53
CA HIS A 243 -10.67 18.18 9.91
C HIS A 243 -9.47 17.20 9.94
N TYR A 244 -9.65 15.98 10.45
CA TYR A 244 -8.62 14.93 10.44
C TYR A 244 -8.81 13.90 9.30
N SER A 245 -9.93 13.94 8.57
CA SER A 245 -10.03 13.33 7.24
C SER A 245 -9.77 14.36 6.17
N VAL A 246 -8.73 14.16 5.37
CA VAL A 246 -8.22 15.11 4.36
C VAL A 246 -8.28 14.44 3.00
N ASN A 247 -9.23 14.89 2.18
CA ASN A 247 -9.45 14.35 0.84
C ASN A 247 -8.96 15.30 -0.24
N VAL A 248 -8.14 14.78 -1.14
CA VAL A 248 -7.62 15.51 -2.31
C VAL A 248 -8.17 14.86 -3.58
N PRO A 249 -9.38 15.24 -4.02
CA PRO A 249 -9.97 14.70 -5.25
C PRO A 249 -9.24 15.21 -6.49
N LEU A 250 -8.88 14.28 -7.38
CA LEU A 250 -8.08 14.51 -8.58
C LEU A 250 -8.86 14.15 -9.86
N ASP A 251 -8.53 14.86 -10.92
CA ASP A 251 -9.01 14.56 -12.27
C ASP A 251 -8.27 13.33 -12.86
N ALA A 252 -8.92 12.66 -13.82
CA ALA A 252 -8.28 11.61 -14.60
C ALA A 252 -7.06 12.14 -15.40
N GLY A 253 -6.03 11.31 -15.53
CA GLY A 253 -4.80 11.63 -16.28
C GLY A 253 -3.91 12.68 -15.61
N VAL A 254 -4.01 12.87 -14.30
CA VAL A 254 -3.05 13.67 -13.53
C VAL A 254 -1.65 13.05 -13.65
N ARG A 255 -0.65 13.91 -13.87
CA ARG A 255 0.77 13.56 -14.07
C ARG A 255 1.63 14.08 -12.92
N ASP A 256 2.87 13.61 -12.84
CA ASP A 256 3.85 13.97 -11.81
C ASP A 256 3.93 15.48 -11.52
N ASP A 257 4.03 16.31 -12.57
CA ASP A 257 4.22 17.76 -12.46
C ASP A 257 3.04 18.47 -11.80
N VAL A 258 1.82 18.01 -12.03
CA VAL A 258 0.61 18.52 -11.38
C VAL A 258 0.42 17.88 -10.01
N TYR A 259 0.63 16.57 -9.90
CA TYR A 259 0.44 15.81 -8.67
C TYR A 259 1.30 16.38 -7.53
N HIS A 260 2.58 16.64 -7.78
CA HIS A 260 3.49 17.17 -6.75
C HIS A 260 3.25 18.64 -6.39
N THR A 261 2.59 19.42 -7.26
CA THR A 261 2.12 20.77 -6.87
C THR A 261 1.02 20.75 -5.81
N LEU A 262 0.37 19.58 -5.62
CA LEU A 262 -0.59 19.32 -4.57
C LEU A 262 0.05 18.54 -3.41
N PHE A 263 0.75 17.45 -3.71
CA PHE A 263 1.27 16.51 -2.72
C PHE A 263 2.18 17.20 -1.70
N GLU A 264 3.28 17.81 -2.14
CA GLU A 264 4.27 18.37 -1.21
C GLU A 264 3.69 19.48 -0.31
N PRO A 265 2.92 20.48 -0.84
CA PRO A 265 2.37 21.52 0.03
C PRO A 265 1.30 21.01 1.00
N ILE A 266 0.44 20.09 0.56
CA ILE A 266 -0.64 19.54 1.39
C ILE A 266 -0.07 18.63 2.48
N VAL A 267 0.77 17.66 2.10
CA VAL A 267 1.42 16.76 3.06
C VAL A 267 2.32 17.56 3.99
N GLY A 268 3.13 18.49 3.47
CA GLY A 268 3.96 19.38 4.28
C GLY A 268 3.15 20.15 5.32
N LYS A 269 1.99 20.69 4.93
CA LYS A 269 1.10 21.38 5.86
C LYS A 269 0.46 20.43 6.88
N ALA A 270 0.02 19.25 6.46
CA ALA A 270 -0.51 18.24 7.36
C ALA A 270 0.53 17.83 8.43
N MET A 271 1.78 17.58 8.01
CA MET A 271 2.89 17.29 8.93
C MET A 271 3.16 18.44 9.91
N GLU A 272 3.08 19.70 9.45
CA GLU A 272 3.27 20.90 10.28
C GLU A 272 2.20 21.01 11.38
N VAL A 273 0.92 20.85 11.04
CA VAL A 273 -0.20 21.11 11.97
C VAL A 273 -0.55 19.90 12.83
N PHE A 274 -0.52 18.69 12.26
CA PHE A 274 -0.87 17.47 12.96
C PHE A 274 0.27 16.93 13.82
N GLN A 275 1.52 17.20 13.44
CA GLN A 275 2.73 16.73 14.14
C GLN A 275 2.65 15.23 14.50
N PRO A 276 2.53 14.33 13.50
CA PRO A 276 2.45 12.90 13.75
C PRO A 276 3.74 12.36 14.37
N GLU A 277 3.64 11.21 15.02
CA GLU A 277 4.77 10.50 15.63
C GLU A 277 5.15 9.23 14.84
N ALA A 278 4.27 8.76 13.96
CA ALA A 278 4.50 7.69 12.99
C ALA A 278 3.68 7.93 11.71
N ILE A 279 4.16 7.41 10.60
CA ILE A 279 3.57 7.52 9.26
C ILE A 279 3.23 6.11 8.76
N VAL A 280 2.02 5.93 8.23
CA VAL A 280 1.66 4.79 7.39
C VAL A 280 1.41 5.32 5.99
N LEU A 281 2.17 4.85 5.01
CA LEU A 281 2.00 5.18 3.60
C LEU A 281 1.52 3.93 2.84
N GLN A 282 0.33 4.00 2.28
CA GLN A 282 -0.19 3.02 1.33
C GLN A 282 0.33 3.44 -0.06
N CYS A 283 1.06 2.55 -0.73
CA CYS A 283 1.69 2.80 -2.04
C CYS A 283 0.92 2.08 -3.16
N GLY A 284 -0.37 2.34 -3.28
CA GLY A 284 -1.25 1.81 -4.32
C GLY A 284 -0.76 2.17 -5.72
N ALA A 285 -0.30 1.16 -6.45
CA ALA A 285 0.39 1.34 -7.73
C ALA A 285 -0.56 1.43 -8.93
N ASP A 286 -1.87 1.57 -8.73
CA ASP A 286 -2.84 1.82 -9.79
C ASP A 286 -2.97 3.31 -10.17
N SER A 287 -2.36 4.20 -9.41
CA SER A 287 -2.17 5.61 -9.80
C SER A 287 -1.11 5.80 -10.91
N LEU A 288 -0.40 4.72 -11.26
CA LEU A 288 0.59 4.71 -12.32
C LEU A 288 -0.02 4.82 -13.72
N SER A 289 0.72 5.45 -14.61
CA SER A 289 0.39 5.49 -16.03
C SER A 289 0.36 4.07 -16.63
N GLY A 290 -0.67 3.81 -17.43
CA GLY A 290 -0.87 2.50 -18.07
C GLY A 290 -1.39 1.42 -17.11
N ASP A 291 -1.83 1.78 -15.91
CA ASP A 291 -2.65 0.90 -15.08
C ASP A 291 -4.01 0.59 -15.75
N ARG A 292 -4.58 -0.59 -15.46
CA ARG A 292 -5.83 -1.05 -16.08
C ARG A 292 -7.08 -0.36 -15.53
N LEU A 293 -7.06 0.12 -14.29
CA LEU A 293 -8.24 0.63 -13.59
C LEU A 293 -8.11 2.10 -13.13
N GLY A 294 -6.95 2.52 -12.60
CA GLY A 294 -6.85 3.79 -11.88
C GLY A 294 -7.03 5.03 -12.76
N GLY A 295 -6.46 5.04 -13.97
CA GLY A 295 -6.65 6.12 -14.94
C GLY A 295 -5.97 7.45 -14.57
N MET A 296 -4.96 7.40 -13.70
CA MET A 296 -3.97 8.46 -13.50
C MET A 296 -2.76 8.23 -14.42
N GLU A 297 -1.82 9.18 -14.46
CA GLU A 297 -0.65 9.14 -15.35
C GLU A 297 0.67 9.38 -14.57
N LEU A 298 0.80 8.86 -13.35
CA LEU A 298 2.05 8.97 -12.59
C LEU A 298 3.15 8.07 -13.16
N SER A 299 4.39 8.54 -13.17
CA SER A 299 5.55 7.71 -13.47
C SER A 299 6.01 6.94 -12.22
N VAL A 300 6.84 5.91 -12.42
CA VAL A 300 7.53 5.20 -11.33
C VAL A 300 8.27 6.17 -10.41
N ARG A 301 8.92 7.19 -10.99
CA ARG A 301 9.68 8.19 -10.25
C ARG A 301 8.77 9.15 -9.50
N GLY A 302 7.75 9.69 -10.17
CA GLY A 302 6.78 10.59 -9.53
C GLY A 302 6.06 9.93 -8.35
N HIS A 303 5.72 8.64 -8.48
CA HIS A 303 5.16 7.87 -7.38
C HIS A 303 6.16 7.73 -6.21
N ALA A 304 7.41 7.33 -6.49
CA ALA A 304 8.43 7.14 -5.46
C ALA A 304 8.94 8.45 -4.81
N GLU A 305 8.78 9.60 -5.48
CA GLU A 305 9.01 10.92 -4.88
C GLU A 305 8.10 11.17 -3.67
N CYS A 306 6.90 10.58 -3.63
CA CYS A 306 6.02 10.63 -2.46
C CYS A 306 6.65 9.90 -1.25
N VAL A 307 7.23 8.71 -1.50
CA VAL A 307 7.97 7.93 -0.49
C VAL A 307 9.19 8.73 -0.02
N SER A 308 9.94 9.34 -0.94
CA SER A 308 11.12 10.13 -0.63
C SER A 308 10.79 11.34 0.24
N PHE A 309 9.72 12.07 -0.10
CA PHE A 309 9.25 13.23 0.66
C PHE A 309 8.87 12.85 2.10
N LEU A 310 8.09 11.78 2.28
CA LEU A 310 7.68 11.31 3.61
C LEU A 310 8.84 10.73 4.42
N ARG A 311 9.77 10.03 3.76
CA ARG A 311 11.01 9.55 4.38
C ARG A 311 11.84 10.71 4.97
N GLY A 312 11.89 11.85 4.29
CA GLY A 312 12.63 13.05 4.74
C GLY A 312 12.18 13.63 6.09
N PHE A 313 10.94 13.37 6.54
CA PHE A 313 10.47 13.79 7.86
C PHE A 313 11.07 12.98 9.02
N ASN A 314 11.80 11.92 8.71
CA ASN A 314 12.57 11.14 9.67
C ASN A 314 11.76 10.46 10.80
N LEU A 315 10.46 10.23 10.61
CA LEU A 315 9.59 9.50 11.53
C LEU A 315 9.58 7.98 11.25
N PRO A 316 9.16 7.12 12.21
CA PRO A 316 8.82 5.72 11.92
C PRO A 316 7.85 5.64 10.73
N LEU A 317 8.23 4.90 9.70
CA LEU A 317 7.51 4.85 8.43
C LEU A 317 7.15 3.40 8.08
N LEU A 318 5.86 3.12 7.97
CA LEU A 318 5.32 1.87 7.45
C LEU A 318 4.93 2.05 5.99
N LEU A 319 5.58 1.29 5.09
CA LEU A 319 5.25 1.23 3.67
C LEU A 319 4.41 -0.02 3.39
N LEU A 320 3.22 0.17 2.82
CA LEU A 320 2.32 -0.89 2.42
C LEU A 320 2.12 -0.88 0.91
N GLY A 321 1.65 -2.00 0.36
CA GLY A 321 1.23 -2.09 -1.03
C GLY A 321 -0.09 -1.35 -1.26
N GLY A 322 -1.03 -2.01 -1.96
CA GLY A 322 -2.29 -1.39 -2.37
C GLY A 322 -2.79 -1.93 -3.70
N GLY A 323 -3.57 -1.14 -4.43
CA GLY A 323 -3.98 -1.42 -5.80
C GLY A 323 -2.80 -1.54 -6.79
N GLY A 324 -3.13 -1.79 -8.06
CA GLY A 324 -2.16 -1.93 -9.15
C GLY A 324 -2.41 -3.21 -9.96
N TYR A 325 -2.83 -3.02 -11.21
CA TYR A 325 -3.45 -4.05 -12.05
C TYR A 325 -2.69 -4.28 -13.36
N THR A 326 -1.70 -3.45 -13.66
CA THR A 326 -0.63 -3.76 -14.61
C THR A 326 0.59 -4.30 -13.85
N ILE A 327 0.61 -5.61 -13.60
CA ILE A 327 1.50 -6.24 -12.58
C ILE A 327 3.00 -5.98 -12.75
N ASN A 328 3.46 -5.81 -13.99
CA ASN A 328 4.85 -5.49 -14.32
C ASN A 328 5.21 -4.05 -13.89
N HIS A 329 4.28 -3.11 -14.04
CA HIS A 329 4.43 -1.73 -13.56
C HIS A 329 4.49 -1.68 -12.02
N VAL A 330 3.61 -2.45 -11.37
CA VAL A 330 3.60 -2.59 -9.90
C VAL A 330 4.94 -3.09 -9.38
N ALA A 331 5.46 -4.16 -9.99
CA ALA A 331 6.74 -4.74 -9.60
C ALA A 331 7.89 -3.73 -9.74
N SER A 332 7.92 -2.97 -10.85
CA SER A 332 8.90 -1.90 -11.05
C SER A 332 8.81 -0.82 -9.97
N THR A 333 7.60 -0.34 -9.68
CA THR A 333 7.38 0.76 -8.72
C THR A 333 7.76 0.37 -7.31
N TRP A 334 7.24 -0.75 -6.79
CA TRP A 334 7.58 -1.20 -5.44
C TRP A 334 9.06 -1.58 -5.29
N CYS A 335 9.71 -2.03 -6.38
CA CYS A 335 11.17 -2.21 -6.40
C CYS A 335 11.89 -0.86 -6.24
N TYR A 336 11.51 0.16 -7.02
CA TYR A 336 12.14 1.48 -6.96
C TYR A 336 11.87 2.19 -5.62
N GLU A 337 10.67 2.07 -5.07
CA GLU A 337 10.33 2.58 -3.73
C GLU A 337 11.09 1.86 -2.62
N THR A 338 11.38 0.56 -2.79
CA THR A 338 12.29 -0.14 -1.88
C THR A 338 13.68 0.47 -1.93
N ALA A 339 14.16 0.87 -3.11
CA ALA A 339 15.44 1.59 -3.26
C ALA A 339 15.42 2.93 -2.51
N VAL A 340 14.34 3.71 -2.63
CA VAL A 340 14.14 4.95 -1.87
C VAL A 340 14.16 4.68 -0.36
N ALA A 341 13.48 3.63 0.10
CA ALA A 341 13.43 3.27 1.52
C ALA A 341 14.82 2.95 2.09
N VAL A 342 15.67 2.24 1.34
CA VAL A 342 17.04 1.89 1.76
C VAL A 342 18.09 2.98 1.42
N GLY A 343 17.69 4.06 0.73
CA GLY A 343 18.56 5.17 0.34
C GLY A 343 19.50 4.84 -0.84
N LYS A 344 19.03 4.03 -1.79
CA LYS A 344 19.79 3.56 -2.98
C LYS A 344 19.17 3.96 -4.31
N GLU A 345 18.15 4.82 -4.31
CA GLU A 345 17.51 5.32 -5.52
C GLU A 345 18.49 5.99 -6.49
N GLY A 346 19.56 6.62 -5.99
CA GLY A 346 20.64 7.19 -6.80
C GLY A 346 21.62 6.16 -7.40
N GLU A 347 21.61 4.92 -6.92
CA GLU A 347 22.40 3.81 -7.48
C GLU A 347 21.67 3.13 -8.67
N LEU A 348 20.38 3.39 -8.85
CA LEU A 348 19.56 2.85 -9.94
C LEU A 348 19.43 3.90 -11.06
N PRO A 349 20.14 3.77 -12.19
CA PRO A 349 20.07 4.75 -13.28
C PRO A 349 18.70 4.79 -13.95
N ASP A 350 18.37 5.93 -14.59
CA ASP A 350 17.05 6.12 -15.23
C ASP A 350 16.79 5.14 -16.39
N ASP A 351 17.84 4.74 -17.13
CA ASP A 351 17.72 3.79 -18.25
C ASP A 351 18.05 2.33 -17.84
N ILE A 352 17.83 1.98 -16.57
CA ILE A 352 18.19 0.66 -16.03
C ILE A 352 17.40 -0.47 -16.71
N GLU A 353 18.15 -1.42 -17.27
CA GLU A 353 17.59 -2.66 -17.78
C GLU A 353 17.24 -3.60 -16.62
N ILE A 354 16.12 -4.31 -16.76
CA ILE A 354 15.69 -5.33 -15.83
C ILE A 354 16.58 -6.57 -16.03
N PRO A 355 17.37 -6.98 -15.01
CA PRO A 355 18.19 -8.18 -15.11
C PRO A 355 17.34 -9.44 -15.25
N SER A 356 17.96 -10.54 -15.68
CA SER A 356 17.31 -11.86 -15.65
C SER A 356 16.96 -12.25 -14.21
N HIS A 357 15.70 -12.60 -13.96
CA HIS A 357 15.15 -12.89 -12.63
C HIS A 357 13.89 -13.83 -12.64
N GLY A 358 13.63 -14.55 -13.73
CA GLY A 358 12.55 -15.52 -13.88
C GLY A 358 11.20 -14.96 -14.34
N TYR A 359 11.07 -13.63 -14.52
CA TYR A 359 9.85 -12.97 -15.00
C TYR A 359 10.08 -12.05 -16.21
N GLU A 360 11.19 -12.20 -16.93
CA GLU A 360 11.63 -11.26 -17.99
C GLU A 360 10.57 -11.06 -19.07
N LEU A 361 9.85 -12.13 -19.40
CA LEU A 361 8.79 -12.10 -20.42
C LEU A 361 7.65 -11.13 -20.06
N MET A 362 7.45 -10.83 -18.77
CA MET A 362 6.41 -9.92 -18.28
C MET A 362 6.73 -8.45 -18.54
N TYR A 363 8.00 -8.11 -18.81
CA TYR A 363 8.45 -6.72 -18.96
C TYR A 363 8.67 -6.31 -20.42
N LYS A 364 8.42 -7.20 -21.39
CA LYS A 364 8.62 -6.93 -22.81
C LYS A 364 7.80 -5.74 -23.31
N ASN A 365 6.57 -5.59 -22.82
CA ASN A 365 5.67 -4.49 -23.17
C ASN A 365 6.11 -3.13 -22.58
N GLN A 366 6.98 -3.13 -21.59
CA GLN A 366 7.57 -1.91 -21.00
C GLN A 366 9.05 -1.73 -21.40
N GLY A 367 9.51 -2.43 -22.45
CA GLY A 367 10.87 -2.33 -22.98
C GLY A 367 11.95 -2.96 -22.09
N ASN A 368 11.59 -3.82 -21.14
CA ASN A 368 12.49 -4.37 -20.11
C ASN A 368 13.24 -3.30 -19.31
N LYS A 369 12.65 -2.12 -19.15
CA LYS A 369 13.18 -1.03 -18.33
C LYS A 369 12.43 -0.93 -17.01
N LEU A 370 13.12 -0.60 -15.92
CA LEU A 370 12.47 -0.36 -14.63
C LEU A 370 11.59 0.89 -14.71
N HIS A 371 12.16 1.98 -15.22
CA HIS A 371 11.44 3.20 -15.58
C HIS A 371 10.92 3.09 -17.01
N TYR A 372 9.61 2.90 -17.14
CA TYR A 372 8.94 2.78 -18.43
C TYR A 372 8.24 4.09 -18.81
N GLN A 373 8.03 4.28 -20.11
CA GLN A 373 7.25 5.40 -20.64
C GLN A 373 6.03 4.87 -21.37
N THR A 374 4.84 5.28 -20.93
CA THR A 374 3.54 4.90 -21.51
C THR A 374 2.94 5.98 -22.40
N SER A 375 3.43 7.23 -22.30
CA SER A 375 2.88 8.39 -23.00
C SER A 375 3.92 9.01 -23.94
N THR A 376 3.56 9.15 -25.22
CA THR A 376 4.28 9.97 -26.21
C THR A 376 3.83 11.44 -26.21
N ALA A 377 2.88 11.81 -25.34
CA ALA A 377 2.26 13.12 -25.36
C ALA A 377 3.11 14.17 -24.63
N THR A 378 3.95 14.85 -25.41
CA THR A 378 4.81 16.00 -25.07
C THR A 378 4.08 17.33 -24.84
N ALA A 379 2.74 17.34 -24.82
CA ALA A 379 2.01 18.59 -24.61
C ALA A 379 1.97 18.94 -23.12
N ALA A 380 2.62 20.04 -22.73
CA ALA A 380 2.42 20.67 -21.43
C ALA A 380 0.93 21.04 -21.28
N ARG A 381 0.21 20.34 -20.39
CA ARG A 381 -1.14 20.76 -20.00
C ARG A 381 -1.00 21.95 -19.06
N LYS A 382 -1.71 23.04 -19.35
CA LYS A 382 -1.78 24.19 -18.43
C LYS A 382 -2.38 23.74 -17.11
N ARG A 383 -1.81 24.20 -15.99
CA ARG A 383 -2.42 24.07 -14.65
C ARG A 383 -3.89 24.49 -14.75
N SER A 384 -4.80 23.60 -14.34
CA SER A 384 -6.22 23.91 -14.33
C SER A 384 -6.53 24.81 -13.13
N SER A 385 -7.51 25.70 -13.27
CA SER A 385 -8.05 26.44 -12.13
C SER A 385 -8.60 25.50 -11.04
N SER A 386 -9.03 24.29 -11.42
CA SER A 386 -9.52 23.25 -10.51
C SER A 386 -8.46 22.81 -9.50
N THR A 387 -7.23 22.52 -9.96
CA THR A 387 -6.11 22.09 -9.08
C THR A 387 -5.79 23.12 -8.00
N GLU A 388 -5.68 24.40 -8.37
CA GLU A 388 -5.40 25.47 -7.40
C GLU A 388 -6.55 25.67 -6.40
N VAL A 389 -7.80 25.52 -6.85
CA VAL A 389 -8.99 25.56 -5.97
C VAL A 389 -8.99 24.38 -5.00
N THR A 390 -8.71 23.16 -5.46
CA THR A 390 -8.56 21.96 -4.61
C THR A 390 -7.49 22.20 -3.55
N LYS A 391 -6.29 22.64 -3.96
CA LYS A 391 -5.19 22.95 -3.03
C LYS A 391 -5.60 23.98 -1.98
N GLY A 392 -6.19 25.09 -2.41
CA GLY A 392 -6.61 26.16 -1.51
C GLY A 392 -7.61 25.69 -0.45
N LYS A 393 -8.62 24.92 -0.86
CA LYS A 393 -9.62 24.36 0.05
C LYS A 393 -9.03 23.32 1.01
N VAL A 394 -8.15 22.44 0.54
CA VAL A 394 -7.52 21.45 1.41
C VAL A 394 -6.63 22.13 2.46
N LEU A 395 -5.86 23.16 2.06
CA LEU A 395 -5.06 23.94 2.99
C LEU A 395 -5.92 24.76 3.97
N GLU A 396 -7.10 25.22 3.55
CA GLU A 396 -8.09 25.84 4.43
C GLU A 396 -8.60 24.85 5.47
N HIS A 397 -8.97 23.61 5.07
CA HIS A 397 -9.36 22.57 6.02
C HIS A 397 -8.23 22.24 7.01
N LEU A 398 -7.00 22.06 6.53
CA LEU A 398 -5.83 21.81 7.38
C LEU A 398 -5.53 22.96 8.34
N SER A 399 -5.90 24.21 8.00
CA SER A 399 -5.74 25.35 8.90
C SER A 399 -6.65 25.31 10.13
N GLN A 400 -7.72 24.50 10.08
CA GLN A 400 -8.66 24.30 11.18
C GLN A 400 -8.22 23.21 12.16
N VAL A 401 -7.20 22.42 11.82
CA VAL A 401 -6.65 21.40 12.72
C VAL A 401 -6.07 22.06 13.96
N GLU A 402 -6.52 21.64 15.14
CA GLU A 402 -5.96 22.11 16.39
C GLU A 402 -4.48 21.72 16.46
N ARG A 403 -3.61 22.73 16.57
CA ARG A 403 -2.16 22.48 16.73
C ARG A 403 -1.95 21.68 18.01
N ALA A 404 -1.17 20.61 17.92
CA ALA A 404 -0.77 19.87 19.10
C ALA A 404 -0.14 20.84 20.13
N PRO A 405 -0.55 20.80 21.41
CA PRO A 405 0.14 21.56 22.44
C PRO A 405 1.62 21.13 22.41
N SER A 406 2.54 22.08 22.49
CA SER A 406 3.98 21.79 22.46
C SER A 406 4.33 20.82 23.60
N VAL A 407 4.48 19.53 23.29
CA VAL A 407 4.90 18.52 24.27
C VAL A 407 6.43 18.54 24.31
N GLN A 408 7.01 18.57 25.51
CA GLN A 408 8.45 18.35 25.69
C GLN A 408 8.84 16.99 25.10
N PHE A 409 9.92 16.97 24.30
CA PHE A 409 10.55 15.75 23.81
C PHE A 409 10.83 14.81 24.98
N GLN A 410 10.14 13.66 25.05
CA GLN A 410 10.58 12.55 25.88
C GLN A 410 11.57 11.72 25.08
N GLU A 411 12.80 11.57 25.59
CA GLU A 411 13.73 10.58 25.08
C GLU A 411 13.09 9.18 25.18
N ARG A 412 13.03 8.49 24.04
CA ARG A 412 12.50 7.13 23.94
C ARG A 412 13.34 6.21 24.83
N ARG A 413 12.71 5.56 25.81
CA ARG A 413 13.34 4.42 26.50
C ARG A 413 13.37 3.26 25.53
N GLY A 414 14.56 2.88 25.06
CA GLY A 414 14.78 1.61 24.37
C GLY A 414 14.46 0.47 25.33
N GLY A 415 13.26 -0.11 25.18
CA GLY A 415 12.90 -1.35 25.84
C GLY A 415 13.24 -2.50 24.91
N ASP A 416 14.09 -3.42 25.36
CA ASP A 416 14.21 -4.75 24.77
C ASP A 416 12.91 -5.54 25.02
N ASN A 417 11.88 -5.24 24.24
CA ASN A 417 10.64 -6.01 24.23
C ASN A 417 10.53 -6.80 22.92
N ALA A 418 11.43 -7.77 22.72
CA ALA A 418 11.29 -8.79 21.69
C ALA A 418 10.19 -9.83 22.03
N ALA A 419 9.12 -9.42 22.71
CA ALA A 419 8.04 -10.30 23.17
C ALA A 419 6.82 -10.14 22.25
N GLY A 420 6.72 -10.96 21.21
CA GLY A 420 5.48 -11.07 20.43
C GLY A 420 5.60 -11.36 18.93
N VAL A 421 6.81 -11.36 18.38
CA VAL A 421 7.04 -11.69 16.97
C VAL A 421 7.81 -13.00 16.86
N GLU A 422 7.10 -14.11 16.56
CA GLU A 422 7.76 -15.32 16.08
C GLU A 422 8.28 -15.06 14.66
N LEU A 423 9.58 -14.81 14.57
CA LEU A 423 10.30 -14.60 13.31
C LEU A 423 10.83 -15.94 12.80
N TYR A 424 10.38 -16.37 11.62
CA TYR A 424 10.73 -17.69 11.07
C TYR A 424 11.99 -17.67 10.19
N TYR A 425 13.08 -17.05 10.64
CA TYR A 425 14.34 -17.04 9.86
C TYR A 425 15.41 -18.04 10.31
N GLU A 426 15.21 -18.80 11.40
CA GLU A 426 16.18 -19.82 11.83
C GLU A 426 15.95 -21.22 11.22
N ARG A 427 14.88 -21.43 10.45
CA ARG A 427 14.77 -22.64 9.63
C ARG A 427 15.20 -22.33 8.20
N PRO A 428 16.26 -22.97 7.67
CA PRO A 428 16.46 -22.94 6.23
C PRO A 428 15.19 -23.47 5.56
N PRO A 429 14.67 -22.79 4.53
CA PRO A 429 13.53 -23.30 3.78
C PRO A 429 13.84 -24.72 3.28
N SER A 430 12.84 -25.60 3.30
CA SER A 430 12.97 -26.88 2.60
C SER A 430 13.28 -26.58 1.13
N LEU A 431 14.32 -27.23 0.59
CA LEU A 431 14.81 -27.12 -0.78
C LEU A 431 13.76 -27.33 -1.90
N GLU A 432 12.50 -27.59 -1.55
CA GLU A 432 11.36 -27.72 -2.48
C GLU A 432 10.72 -26.38 -2.87
N ASP A 433 11.00 -25.28 -2.16
CA ASP A 433 10.36 -23.96 -2.39
C ASP A 433 11.10 -23.06 -3.42
N ASP A 434 12.13 -23.56 -4.11
CA ASP A 434 13.04 -22.74 -4.93
C ASP A 434 12.69 -22.59 -6.42
N GLU A 435 11.47 -22.95 -6.88
CA GLU A 435 10.99 -22.51 -8.21
C GLU A 435 9.58 -21.87 -8.27
N PRO A 436 9.29 -20.79 -7.51
CA PRO A 436 8.03 -20.05 -7.67
C PRO A 436 7.89 -19.40 -9.05
N ALA A 437 8.99 -18.91 -9.63
CA ALA A 437 9.02 -18.21 -10.92
C ALA A 437 8.63 -19.11 -12.10
N GLN A 438 9.12 -20.35 -12.14
CA GLN A 438 8.77 -21.30 -13.21
C GLN A 438 7.33 -21.83 -13.10
N ARG A 439 6.74 -21.80 -11.90
CA ARG A 439 5.34 -22.19 -11.67
C ARG A 439 4.38 -21.07 -12.07
N LEU A 440 4.69 -19.80 -11.76
CA LEU A 440 3.89 -18.65 -12.22
C LEU A 440 3.91 -18.54 -13.75
N HIS A 441 5.06 -18.78 -14.38
CA HIS A 441 5.18 -18.83 -15.85
C HIS A 441 4.21 -19.86 -16.47
N ARG A 442 4.05 -21.03 -15.84
CA ARG A 442 3.12 -22.08 -16.29
C ARG A 442 1.64 -21.74 -16.09
N LEU A 443 1.31 -20.97 -15.04
CA LEU A 443 -0.07 -20.60 -14.70
C LEU A 443 -0.59 -19.39 -15.47
N CYS A 444 0.28 -18.44 -15.84
CA CYS A 444 -0.09 -17.24 -16.59
C CYS A 444 -0.08 -17.45 -18.12
N PHE A 445 0.52 -18.53 -18.64
CA PHE A 445 0.63 -18.78 -20.08
C PHE A 445 0.43 -20.26 -20.46
N PRO A 446 -0.83 -20.76 -20.52
CA PRO A 446 -1.09 -22.15 -20.94
C PRO A 446 -0.57 -22.47 -22.36
N ALA A 447 -0.46 -21.46 -23.23
CA ALA A 447 -0.13 -21.61 -24.65
C ALA A 447 1.37 -21.76 -24.96
N VAL A 448 2.28 -21.41 -24.03
CA VAL A 448 3.74 -21.45 -24.28
C VAL A 448 4.32 -22.85 -24.03
N ALA A 449 3.70 -23.66 -23.16
CA ALA A 449 4.14 -25.03 -22.89
C ALA A 449 4.01 -25.99 -24.08
N LYS A 450 3.18 -25.68 -25.08
CA LYS A 450 2.99 -26.53 -26.28
C LYS A 450 4.10 -26.37 -27.34
N ARG A 451 4.92 -25.32 -27.29
CA ARG A 451 5.98 -25.09 -28.30
C ARG A 451 7.35 -25.65 -27.92
N ILE A 452 7.58 -26.02 -26.67
CA ILE A 452 8.88 -26.52 -26.19
C ILE A 452 9.05 -28.05 -26.43
N ARG A 453 7.96 -28.79 -26.70
CA ARG A 453 8.02 -30.25 -26.95
C ARG A 453 8.23 -30.67 -28.42
N LEU A 454 8.52 -29.74 -29.34
CA LEU A 454 8.69 -30.07 -30.76
C LEU A 454 10.12 -29.91 -31.31
N ASN A 455 11.10 -29.55 -30.47
CA ASN A 455 12.52 -29.49 -30.87
C ASN A 455 13.42 -30.12 -29.80
N ALA A 456 13.12 -31.35 -29.37
CA ALA A 456 14.02 -32.21 -28.62
C ALA A 456 14.21 -33.53 -29.38
#